data_AF-A0A2X2C6Z8-F1
#
_entry.id   AF-A0A2X2C6Z8-F1
#
_cell.length_a   1.000
_cell.length_b   1.000
_cell.length_c   1.000
_cell.angle_alpha   90.00
_cell.angle_beta   90.00
_cell.angle_gamma   90.00
#
_symmetry.space_group_name_H-M   'P 1'
#
loop_
_entity.id
_entity.type
_entity.pdbx_description
1 polymer ?
#
loop_
_entity_poly.entity_id
_entity_poly.type
_entity_poly.pdbx_seq_one_letter_code
_entity_poly.pdbx_strand_id
1 'polypeptide(L)'
;MFLELEYKASRFQKSFKFFFGPNFPSQQQSIRPFEGLGSGVIIDAEKGYVLTNNHVVDGADKIQLQINDGREFDAKLIGSDPQTDIALLQIEKTQ
;
A
#
# COMPACT_ATOMS: atom_id res chain seq x y z
N MET A 1 5.42 -16.02 -2.61
CA MET A 1 6.38 -14.92 -2.87
C MET A 1 5.83 -13.71 -2.14
N PHE A 2 6.58 -13.15 -1.19
CA PHE A 2 6.18 -11.95 -0.43
C PHE A 2 6.64 -10.70 -1.16
N LEU A 3 5.82 -9.65 -1.16
CA LEU A 3 6.11 -8.36 -1.78
C LEU A 3 6.06 -7.27 -0.71
N GLU A 4 6.95 -6.29 -0.82
CA GLU A 4 6.88 -5.05 -0.06
C GLU A 4 6.07 -4.03 -0.88
N LEU A 5 5.11 -3.40 -0.22
CA LEU A 5 4.18 -2.45 -0.82
C LEU A 5 4.49 -1.07 -0.29
N GLU A 6 4.88 -0.15 -1.16
CA GLU A 6 5.01 1.25 -0.83
C GLU A 6 3.89 2.03 -1.52
N TYR A 7 3.14 2.82 -0.76
CA TYR A 7 2.13 3.71 -1.33
C TYR A 7 2.32 5.15 -0.87
N LYS A 8 2.00 6.09 -1.77
CA LYS A 8 2.02 7.52 -1.47
C LYS A 8 0.59 8.03 -1.41
N ALA A 9 0.18 8.55 -0.26
CA ALA A 9 -1.12 9.19 -0.07
C ALA A 9 -0.98 10.69 0.17
N SER A 10 -1.80 11.50 -0.53
CA SER A 10 -1.85 12.96 -0.36
C SER A 10 -2.76 13.43 0.77
N ARG A 11 -3.71 12.60 1.26
CA ARG A 11 -4.62 13.01 2.36
C ARG A 11 -5.04 11.88 3.33
N PHE A 12 -4.61 12.12 4.57
CA PHE A 12 -5.30 11.93 5.85
C PHE A 12 -4.86 10.79 6.79
N GLN A 13 -4.76 11.24 8.03
CA GLN A 13 -4.38 10.60 9.27
C GLN A 13 -5.53 9.70 9.79
N LYS A 14 -5.26 8.45 10.15
CA LYS A 14 -5.97 7.80 11.29
C LYS A 14 -5.32 6.51 11.76
N SER A 15 -4.60 5.80 10.90
CA SER A 15 -3.96 4.52 11.27
C SER A 15 -2.69 4.68 12.10
N PHE A 16 -1.97 5.80 11.98
CA PHE A 16 -0.70 6.02 12.70
C PHE A 16 -0.86 6.33 14.20
N LYS A 17 -2.06 6.73 14.66
CA LYS A 17 -2.31 7.11 16.06
C LYS A 17 -2.48 5.91 16.99
N PHE A 18 -2.82 4.74 16.46
CA PHE A 18 -3.06 3.51 17.23
C PHE A 18 -1.75 2.85 17.69
N PHE A 19 -0.66 3.03 16.96
CA PHE A 19 0.63 2.39 17.22
C PHE A 19 1.54 3.14 18.21
N PHE A 20 1.36 4.45 18.38
CA PHE A 20 2.35 5.31 19.05
C PHE A 20 1.85 6.05 20.32
N GLY A 21 0.56 5.89 20.67
CA GLY A 21 -0.02 6.49 21.87
C GLY A 21 -0.27 8.01 21.78
N PRO A 22 -1.06 8.58 22.70
CA PRO A 22 -1.54 9.96 22.63
C PRO A 22 -0.49 11.06 22.87
N ASN A 23 0.76 10.70 23.18
CA ASN A 23 1.83 11.65 23.55
C ASN A 23 2.81 11.99 22.40
N PHE A 24 2.46 11.71 21.14
CA PHE A 24 3.30 12.11 20.02
C PHE A 24 3.27 13.65 19.84
N PRO A 25 4.44 14.33 19.82
CA PRO A 25 4.48 15.76 19.60
C PRO A 25 3.90 16.07 18.22
N SER A 26 2.83 16.86 18.19
CA SER A 26 2.21 17.40 16.98
C SER A 26 3.13 18.43 16.35
N GLN A 27 4.18 17.96 15.69
CA GLN A 27 5.11 18.80 14.97
C GLN A 27 4.54 19.08 13.58
N GLN A 28 4.03 20.30 13.43
CA GLN A 28 3.92 21.09 12.20
C GLN A 28 3.67 20.29 10.90
N GLN A 29 2.42 20.34 10.44
CA GLN A 29 1.94 19.83 9.15
C GLN A 29 2.76 20.42 7.98
N SER A 30 3.93 19.86 7.73
CA SER A 30 4.44 19.76 6.37
C SER A 30 3.54 18.74 5.68
N ILE A 31 3.00 19.09 4.51
CA ILE A 31 2.39 18.12 3.59
C ILE A 31 3.55 17.25 3.10
N ARG A 32 4.04 16.36 3.96
CA ARG A 32 4.90 15.26 3.54
C ARG A 32 3.94 14.23 3.00
N PRO A 33 4.12 13.77 1.74
CA PRO A 33 3.44 12.57 1.30
C PRO A 33 3.73 11.49 2.36
N PHE A 34 2.66 10.91 2.89
CA PHE A 34 2.79 9.83 3.84
C PHE A 34 3.08 8.58 3.02
N GLU A 35 4.26 8.01 3.23
CA GLU A 35 4.67 6.74 2.67
C GLU A 35 4.28 5.65 3.67
N GLY A 36 3.36 4.79 3.26
CA GLY A 36 3.01 3.61 4.04
C GLY A 36 3.67 2.38 3.45
N LEU A 37 4.19 1.51 4.33
CA LEU A 37 4.75 0.22 3.99
C LEU A 37 3.77 -0.89 4.36
N GLY A 38 3.62 -1.86 3.46
CA GLY A 38 2.79 -3.03 3.67
C GLY A 38 3.39 -4.28 3.03
N SER A 39 2.64 -5.37 3.07
CA SER A 39 3.03 -6.61 2.40
C SER A 39 1.92 -7.17 1.53
N GLY A 40 2.31 -7.94 0.52
CA GLY A 40 1.37 -8.60 -0.38
C GLY A 40 1.87 -9.97 -0.83
N VAL A 41 0.96 -10.74 -1.41
CA VAL A 41 1.24 -12.07 -1.95
C VAL A 41 0.78 -12.14 -3.39
N ILE A 42 1.66 -12.57 -4.30
CA ILE A 42 1.29 -12.86 -5.68
C ILE A 42 0.43 -14.13 -5.70
N ILE A 43 -0.79 -14.03 -6.24
CA ILE A 43 -1.73 -15.14 -6.37
C ILE A 43 -1.86 -15.66 -7.80
N ASP A 44 -1.53 -14.83 -8.80
CA ASP A 44 -1.49 -15.21 -10.22
C ASP A 44 -0.32 -14.48 -10.88
N ALA A 45 0.74 -15.22 -11.22
CA ALA A 45 1.96 -14.66 -11.80
C ALA A 45 1.79 -14.29 -13.28
N GLU A 46 0.89 -14.95 -14.01
CA GLU A 46 0.66 -14.68 -15.43
C GLU A 46 -0.15 -13.39 -15.62
N LYS A 47 -1.14 -13.17 -14.76
CA LYS A 47 -1.96 -11.95 -14.74
C LYS A 47 -1.37 -10.83 -13.90
N GLY A 48 -0.40 -11.14 -13.04
CA GLY A 48 0.22 -10.19 -12.12
C GLY A 48 -0.68 -9.79 -10.96
N TYR A 49 -1.54 -10.70 -10.47
CA TYR A 49 -2.44 -10.41 -9.36
C TYR A 49 -1.78 -10.56 -8.01
N VAL A 50 -1.99 -9.56 -7.15
CA VAL A 50 -1.41 -9.46 -5.82
C VAL A 50 -2.52 -9.20 -4.81
N LEU A 51 -2.56 -10.01 -3.75
CA LEU A 51 -3.46 -9.83 -2.63
C LEU A 51 -2.74 -9.06 -1.51
N THR A 52 -3.44 -8.10 -0.89
CA THR A 52 -2.96 -7.33 0.26
C THR A 52 -4.14 -6.93 1.16
N ASN A 53 -3.87 -6.22 2.25
CA ASN A 53 -4.91 -5.66 3.09
C ASN A 53 -5.49 -4.38 2.49
N ASN A 54 -6.82 -4.20 2.60
CA ASN A 54 -7.47 -2.99 2.11
C ASN A 54 -6.92 -1.74 2.81
N HIS A 55 -6.74 -1.78 4.14
CA HIS A 55 -6.22 -0.63 4.88
C HIS A 55 -4.80 -0.20 4.48
N VAL A 56 -4.04 -1.06 3.78
CA VAL A 56 -2.71 -0.73 3.26
C VAL A 56 -2.83 0.12 2.00
N VAL A 57 -3.84 -0.08 1.18
CA VAL A 57 -3.97 0.59 -0.13
C VAL A 57 -5.05 1.67 -0.14
N ASP A 58 -5.83 1.79 0.94
CA ASP A 58 -6.87 2.79 1.08
C ASP A 58 -6.29 4.21 1.08
N GLY A 59 -6.79 5.07 0.18
CA GLY A 59 -6.32 6.44 0.02
C GLY A 59 -4.94 6.59 -0.67
N ALA A 60 -4.39 5.51 -1.22
CA ALA A 60 -3.16 5.56 -2.01
C ALA A 60 -3.39 6.21 -3.38
N ASP A 61 -2.59 7.24 -3.72
CA ASP A 61 -2.58 7.83 -5.06
C ASP A 61 -1.75 7.01 -6.04
N LYS A 62 -0.66 6.42 -5.54
CA LYS A 62 0.23 5.53 -6.28
C LYS A 62 0.60 4.33 -5.41
N ILE A 63 0.59 3.14 -6.01
CA ILE A 63 0.99 1.89 -5.36
C ILE A 63 2.18 1.33 -6.13
N GLN A 64 3.30 1.15 -5.42
CA GLN A 64 4.52 0.58 -5.94
C GLN A 64 4.80 -0.74 -5.22
N LEU A 65 5.08 -1.78 -6.00
CA LEU A 65 5.37 -3.12 -5.54
C LEU A 65 6.85 -3.40 -5.70
N GLN A 66 7.54 -3.74 -4.61
CA GLN A 66 8.90 -4.26 -4.66
C GLN A 66 8.86 -5.77 -4.41
N ILE A 67 9.48 -6.51 -5.32
CA ILE A 67 9.58 -7.96 -5.20
C ILE A 67 10.97 -8.34 -4.65
N ASN A 68 11.11 -9.57 -4.13
CA ASN A 68 12.34 -9.99 -3.42
C ASN A 68 13.63 -9.93 -4.25
N ASP A 69 13.54 -9.82 -5.57
CA ASP A 69 14.70 -9.63 -6.45
C ASP A 69 15.11 -8.16 -6.61
N GLY A 70 14.43 -7.24 -5.92
CA GLY A 70 14.68 -5.80 -5.93
C GLY A 70 13.98 -5.04 -7.05
N ARG A 71 13.28 -5.71 -7.98
CA ARG A 71 12.52 -5.03 -9.02
C ARG A 71 11.28 -4.35 -8.45
N GLU A 72 11.02 -3.16 -8.97
CA GLU A 72 9.87 -2.33 -8.64
C GLU A 72 8.87 -2.30 -9.79
N PHE A 73 7.59 -2.37 -9.46
CA PHE A 73 6.49 -2.32 -10.42
C PHE A 73 5.40 -1.38 -9.93
N ASP A 74 4.82 -0.62 -10.87
CA ASP A 74 3.60 0.11 -10.58
C ASP A 74 2.41 -0.86 -10.57
N ALA A 75 1.45 -0.61 -9.67
CA ALA A 75 0.28 -1.45 -9.50
C ALA A 75 -1.00 -0.64 -9.50
N LYS A 76 -2.08 -1.26 -9.97
CA LYS A 76 -3.43 -0.70 -9.92
C LYS A 76 -4.32 -1.52 -9.00
N LEU A 77 -5.17 -0.82 -8.25
CA LEU A 77 -6.25 -1.44 -7.50
C LEU A 77 -7.32 -1.95 -8.47
N ILE A 78 -7.54 -3.26 -8.46
CA ILE A 78 -8.61 -3.92 -9.23
C ILE A 78 -9.91 -3.91 -8.44
N GLY A 79 -9.82 -4.10 -7.13
CA GLY A 79 -10.95 -4.01 -6.22
C GLY A 79 -10.54 -4.26 -4.78
N SER A 80 -11.39 -3.85 -3.85
CA SER A 80 -11.21 -4.11 -2.43
C SER A 80 -12.53 -4.42 -1.74
N ASP A 81 -12.42 -5.12 -0.62
CA ASP A 81 -13.50 -5.39 0.30
C ASP A 81 -13.13 -4.89 1.70
N PRO A 82 -13.67 -3.73 2.12
CA PRO A 82 -13.43 -3.18 3.45
C PRO A 82 -13.96 -4.05 4.60
N GLN A 83 -14.92 -4.95 4.37
CA GLN A 83 -15.49 -5.79 5.44
C GLN A 83 -14.52 -6.89 5.86
N THR A 84 -13.79 -7.47 4.91
CA THR A 84 -12.78 -8.51 5.15
C THR A 84 -11.36 -7.94 5.21
N ASP A 85 -11.19 -6.65 4.97
CA ASP A 85 -9.92 -5.96 4.90
C ASP A 85 -8.97 -6.55 3.84
N ILE A 86 -9.52 -6.87 2.66
CA ILE A 86 -8.79 -7.46 1.53
C ILE A 86 -8.80 -6.51 0.34
N ALA A 87 -7.68 -6.42 -0.38
CA ALA A 87 -7.57 -5.75 -1.65
C ALA A 87 -6.83 -6.60 -2.69
N LEU A 88 -7.29 -6.51 -3.93
CA LEU A 88 -6.68 -7.13 -5.09
C LEU A 88 -6.04 -6.05 -5.96
N LEU A 89 -4.74 -6.19 -6.17
CA LEU A 89 -3.94 -5.35 -7.04
C LEU A 89 -3.54 -6.11 -8.30
N GLN A 90 -3.22 -5.38 -9.36
CA GLN A 90 -2.60 -5.90 -10.56
C GLN A 90 -1.32 -5.13 -10.89
N ILE A 91 -0.23 -5.85 -11.14
CA ILE A 91 1.03 -5.32 -11.65
C ILE A 91 0.81 -4.78 -13.06
N GLU A 92 1.18 -3.53 -13.29
CA GLU A 92 1.21 -2.95 -14.63
C GLU A 92 2.41 -3.52 -15.40
N LYS A 93 2.17 -3.94 -16.65
CA LYS A 93 3.26 -4.33 -17.54
C LYS A 93 3.99 -3.06 -17.96
N THR A 94 5.23 -2.90 -17.50
CA THR A 94 6.16 -1.93 -18.09
C THR A 94 6.36 -2.31 -19.56
N GLN A 95 6.07 -1.38 -20.47
CA GLN A 95 6.29 -1.55 -21.91
C GLN A 95 7.79 -1.68 -22.24
#